data_AF-S6A1G0-F1
#
_entry.id   AF-S6A1G0-F1
#
_cell.length_a   1.000
_cell.length_b   1.000
_cell.length_c   1.000
_cell.angle_alpha   90.00
_cell.angle_beta   90.00
_cell.angle_gamma   90.00
#
_symmetry.space_group_name_H-M   'P 1'
#
loop_
_entity.id
_entity.type
_entity.pdbx_description
1 polymer ?
#
loop_
_entity_poly.entity_id
_entity_poly.type
_entity_poly.pdbx_seq_one_letter_code
_entity_poly.pdbx_strand_id
1 'polypeptide(L)'
;MSVDKYIKLITKFIDNAIDAKEFEQSFLEMFKTEQEKISEKDYLVLDSLFGDVDMFCFDSELFEEGDLTESDLRKSAEQTLERLINNKDKKMNLFKDSKLLYEGRESQLSEEEIRQLLGINCDKINNFIQLYLIYDGIFFPKQAMMFRHTFYTITKGDWDKIEIGFFLKFDDIIKTRKLQIENNTGLDYFTQTHIPFADDGFGNDIWIEISTGVIKVFYHEYSIEEGLITVAPNFDDFCSSLENWTLK
;
A
#
# COMPACT_ATOMS: atom_id res chain seq x y z
N MET A 1 -1.35 7.34 13.51
CA MET A 1 -1.87 7.17 14.88
C MET A 1 -3.19 7.90 14.97
N SER A 2 -4.30 7.16 14.88
CA SER A 2 -5.65 7.60 15.30
C SER A 2 -6.52 6.39 15.69
N VAL A 3 -6.21 5.19 15.16
CA VAL A 3 -6.94 3.94 15.43
C VAL A 3 -6.30 3.01 16.47
N ASP A 4 -5.05 3.26 16.87
CA ASP A 4 -4.26 2.34 17.72
C ASP A 4 -4.90 2.08 19.09
N LYS A 5 -5.57 3.09 19.66
CA LYS A 5 -6.30 2.97 20.92
C LYS A 5 -7.52 2.05 20.81
N TYR A 6 -8.23 2.07 19.67
CA TYR A 6 -9.35 1.16 19.41
C TYR A 6 -8.86 -0.27 19.23
N ILE A 7 -7.80 -0.47 18.43
CA ILE A 7 -7.15 -1.78 18.27
C ILE A 7 -6.81 -2.36 19.64
N LYS A 8 -6.16 -1.58 20.52
CA LYS A 8 -5.78 -2.03 21.85
C LYS A 8 -6.99 -2.40 22.72
N LEU A 9 -8.08 -1.64 22.66
CA LEU A 9 -9.30 -1.95 23.41
C LEU A 9 -9.97 -3.22 22.88
N ILE A 10 -10.13 -3.33 21.56
CA ILE A 10 -10.74 -4.49 20.89
C ILE A 10 -9.94 -5.77 21.19
N THR A 11 -8.61 -5.73 21.11
CA THR A 11 -7.76 -6.88 21.45
C THR A 11 -7.95 -7.33 22.90
N LYS A 12 -7.99 -6.40 23.86
CA LYS A 12 -8.27 -6.75 25.27
C LYS A 12 -9.61 -7.46 25.43
N PHE A 13 -10.63 -7.00 24.70
CA PHE A 13 -11.92 -7.65 24.73
C PHE A 13 -11.79 -9.07 24.18
N ILE A 14 -11.33 -9.26 22.94
CA ILE A 14 -11.17 -10.58 22.28
C ILE A 14 -10.36 -11.56 23.15
N ASP A 15 -9.28 -11.11 23.77
CA ASP A 15 -8.42 -11.94 24.63
C ASP A 15 -9.04 -12.29 26.00
N ASN A 16 -10.30 -11.89 26.24
CA ASN A 16 -11.02 -12.04 27.52
C ASN A 16 -10.34 -11.31 28.69
N ALA A 17 -9.54 -10.27 28.41
CA ALA A 17 -8.92 -9.44 29.44
C ALA A 17 -9.91 -8.45 30.06
N ILE A 18 -10.99 -8.11 29.34
CA ILE A 18 -12.14 -7.34 29.80
C ILE A 18 -13.44 -8.05 29.35
N ASP A 19 -14.53 -7.84 30.08
CA ASP A 19 -15.85 -8.37 29.73
C ASP A 19 -16.59 -7.46 28.73
N ALA A 20 -17.73 -7.93 28.20
CA ALA A 20 -18.49 -7.19 27.20
C ALA A 20 -19.04 -5.86 27.72
N LYS A 21 -19.37 -5.77 29.01
CA LYS A 21 -19.90 -4.56 29.63
C LYS A 21 -18.82 -3.49 29.78
N GLU A 22 -17.63 -3.89 30.23
CA GLU A 22 -16.47 -3.00 30.30
C GLU A 22 -16.04 -2.55 28.89
N PHE A 23 -16.10 -3.45 27.91
CA PHE A 23 -15.80 -3.13 26.52
C PHE A 23 -16.78 -2.11 25.93
N GLU A 24 -18.09 -2.35 26.05
CA GLU A 24 -19.16 -1.46 25.58
C GLU A 24 -18.95 -0.04 26.12
N GLN A 25 -18.83 0.10 27.45
CA GLN A 25 -18.65 1.39 28.11
C GLN A 25 -17.40 2.12 27.61
N SER A 26 -16.27 1.41 27.58
CA SER A 26 -14.99 1.97 27.16
C SER A 26 -14.99 2.38 25.68
N PHE A 27 -15.64 1.59 24.82
CA PHE A 27 -15.70 1.85 23.38
C PHE A 27 -16.58 3.08 23.10
N LEU A 28 -17.79 3.13 23.68
CA LEU A 28 -18.72 4.24 23.48
C LEU A 28 -18.15 5.56 24.00
N GLU A 29 -17.48 5.56 25.16
CA GLU A 29 -16.83 6.76 25.70
C GLU A 29 -15.72 7.24 24.75
N MET A 30 -14.86 6.33 24.30
CA MET A 30 -13.75 6.66 23.40
C MET A 30 -14.22 7.18 22.05
N PHE A 31 -15.25 6.55 21.47
CA PHE A 31 -15.80 6.94 20.18
C PHE A 31 -16.52 8.30 20.24
N LYS A 32 -17.28 8.58 21.30
CA LYS A 32 -17.98 9.87 21.49
C LYS A 32 -17.05 11.04 21.77
N THR A 33 -15.92 10.78 22.43
CA THR A 33 -14.94 11.81 22.82
C THR A 33 -13.79 11.94 21.83
N GLU A 34 -13.88 11.27 20.68
CA GLU A 34 -12.84 11.31 19.66
C GLU A 34 -12.63 12.72 19.10
N GLN A 35 -11.38 13.19 19.13
CA GLN A 35 -10.97 14.47 18.56
C GLN A 35 -9.87 14.31 17.51
N GLU A 36 -9.23 13.14 17.44
CA GLU A 36 -8.21 12.87 16.44
C GLU A 36 -8.84 12.57 15.08
N LYS A 37 -8.20 13.02 14.01
CA LYS A 37 -8.66 12.74 12.65
C LYS A 37 -8.47 11.26 12.33
N ILE A 38 -9.57 10.52 12.22
CA ILE A 38 -9.59 9.14 11.73
C ILE A 38 -9.76 9.16 10.21
N SER A 39 -9.10 8.23 9.50
CA SER A 39 -9.32 8.07 8.06
C SER A 39 -10.78 7.69 7.79
N GLU A 40 -11.38 8.13 6.69
CA GLU A 40 -12.77 7.79 6.37
C GLU A 40 -12.99 6.27 6.33
N LYS A 41 -12.01 5.53 5.79
CA LYS A 41 -12.04 4.07 5.72
C LYS A 41 -12.07 3.42 7.11
N ASP A 42 -11.23 3.87 8.03
CA ASP A 42 -11.20 3.30 9.37
C ASP A 42 -12.40 3.76 10.21
N TYR A 43 -12.87 4.98 9.98
CA TYR A 43 -14.09 5.48 10.61
C TYR A 43 -15.29 4.61 10.25
N LEU A 44 -15.49 4.28 8.96
CA LEU A 44 -16.58 3.39 8.54
C LEU A 44 -16.50 1.98 9.17
N VAL A 45 -15.28 1.48 9.38
CA VAL A 45 -15.07 0.20 10.07
C VAL A 45 -15.45 0.30 11.55
N LEU A 46 -15.07 1.38 12.24
CA LEU A 46 -15.41 1.62 13.63
C LEU A 46 -16.89 1.96 13.84
N ASP A 47 -17.52 2.67 12.89
CA ASP A 47 -18.93 3.03 12.89
C ASP A 47 -19.83 1.79 12.75
N SER A 48 -19.41 0.82 11.93
CA SER A 48 -20.07 -0.49 11.89
C SER A 48 -20.02 -1.20 13.25
N LEU A 49 -18.86 -1.20 13.92
CA LEU A 49 -18.73 -1.80 15.25
C LEU A 49 -19.55 -1.02 16.30
N PHE A 50 -19.64 0.31 16.18
CA PHE A 50 -20.48 1.12 17.04
C PHE A 50 -21.95 0.67 16.99
N GLY A 51 -22.47 0.39 15.79
CA GLY A 51 -23.83 -0.15 15.64
C GLY A 51 -24.02 -1.49 16.38
N ASP A 52 -23.04 -2.39 16.29
CA ASP A 52 -23.10 -3.68 16.99
C ASP A 52 -22.98 -3.52 18.52
N VAL A 53 -22.15 -2.57 18.98
CA VAL A 53 -22.04 -2.24 20.42
C VAL A 53 -23.35 -1.65 20.95
N ASP A 54 -24.06 -0.85 20.17
CA ASP A 54 -25.37 -0.28 20.55
C ASP A 54 -26.49 -1.33 20.60
N MET A 55 -26.37 -2.41 19.82
CA MET A 55 -27.27 -3.57 19.83
C MET A 55 -26.93 -4.61 20.90
N PHE A 56 -25.83 -4.45 21.64
CA PHE A 56 -25.44 -5.43 22.66
C PHE A 56 -26.35 -5.35 23.89
N CYS A 57 -26.87 -6.51 24.31
CA CYS A 57 -27.67 -6.63 25.53
C CYS A 57 -27.09 -7.70 26.46
N PHE A 58 -26.60 -7.27 27.63
CA PHE A 58 -26.08 -8.18 28.67
C PHE A 58 -27.21 -8.81 29.52
N ASP A 59 -28.36 -8.16 29.62
CA ASP A 59 -29.44 -8.58 30.49
C ASP A 59 -30.40 -9.54 29.76
N SER A 60 -30.36 -10.81 30.14
CA SER A 60 -31.20 -11.85 29.53
C SER A 60 -32.71 -11.61 29.68
N GLU A 61 -33.15 -10.81 30.66
CA GLU A 61 -34.56 -10.46 30.84
C GLU A 61 -35.02 -9.34 29.89
N LEU A 62 -34.07 -8.57 29.35
CA LEU A 62 -34.29 -7.46 28.41
C LEU A 62 -33.88 -7.81 26.98
N PHE A 63 -33.46 -9.06 26.74
CA PHE A 63 -32.97 -9.51 25.44
C PHE A 63 -34.12 -9.64 24.44
N GLU A 64 -34.09 -8.83 23.39
CA GLU A 64 -35.10 -8.78 22.33
C GLU A 64 -34.60 -9.38 21.00
N GLU A 65 -35.52 -9.64 20.07
CA GLU A 65 -35.18 -10.10 18.73
C GLU A 65 -34.43 -8.99 17.97
N GLY A 66 -33.11 -9.20 17.77
CA GLY A 66 -32.22 -8.21 17.15
C GLY A 66 -31.03 -7.83 18.05
N ASP A 67 -31.10 -8.15 19.35
CA ASP A 67 -30.00 -7.90 20.27
C ASP A 67 -28.83 -8.85 20.01
N LEU A 68 -27.61 -8.35 20.29
CA LEU A 68 -26.39 -9.13 20.21
C LEU A 68 -26.02 -9.70 21.57
N THR A 69 -25.67 -10.98 21.59
CA THR A 69 -25.04 -11.60 22.75
C THR A 69 -23.56 -11.19 22.85
N GLU A 70 -22.93 -11.45 24.00
CA GLU A 70 -21.47 -11.25 24.13
C GLU A 70 -20.68 -12.05 23.08
N SER A 71 -21.14 -13.26 22.72
CA SER A 71 -20.47 -14.05 21.69
C SER A 71 -20.57 -13.40 20.31
N ASP A 72 -21.71 -12.79 19.98
CA ASP A 72 -21.91 -12.10 18.71
C ASP A 72 -21.07 -10.82 18.66
N LEU A 73 -21.05 -10.07 19.77
CA LEU A 73 -20.24 -8.87 19.90
C LEU A 73 -18.74 -9.19 19.78
N ARG A 74 -18.26 -10.27 20.39
CA ARG A 74 -16.86 -10.75 20.23
C ARG A 74 -16.54 -11.06 18.78
N LYS A 75 -17.44 -11.73 18.07
CA LYS A 75 -17.25 -12.03 16.65
C LYS A 75 -17.22 -10.76 15.78
N SER A 76 -18.07 -9.77 16.07
CA SER A 76 -18.01 -8.47 15.39
C SER A 76 -16.68 -7.75 15.69
N ALA A 77 -16.25 -7.77 16.95
CA ALA A 77 -14.98 -7.20 17.39
C ALA A 77 -13.78 -7.85 16.67
N GLU A 78 -13.77 -9.17 16.51
CA GLU A 78 -12.76 -9.92 15.74
C GLU A 78 -12.71 -9.48 14.27
N GLN A 79 -13.86 -9.40 13.60
CA GLN A 79 -13.93 -8.94 12.20
C GLN A 79 -13.48 -7.49 12.05
N THR A 80 -13.82 -6.65 13.01
CA THR A 80 -13.41 -5.25 13.05
C THR A 80 -11.90 -5.15 13.23
N LEU A 81 -11.33 -5.92 14.16
CA LEU A 81 -9.89 -5.97 14.38
C LEU A 81 -9.17 -6.42 13.11
N GLU A 82 -9.66 -7.46 12.44
CA GLU A 82 -9.08 -7.92 11.17
C GLU A 82 -9.12 -6.82 10.10
N ARG A 83 -10.21 -6.08 9.97
CA ARG A 83 -10.32 -4.97 9.00
C ARG A 83 -9.41 -3.80 9.35
N LEU A 84 -9.34 -3.41 10.62
CA LEU A 84 -8.46 -2.35 11.10
C LEU A 84 -6.98 -2.74 10.94
N ILE A 85 -6.64 -3.97 11.28
CA ILE A 85 -5.30 -4.53 11.07
C ILE A 85 -5.03 -4.61 9.58
N ASN A 86 -5.91 -5.13 8.71
CA ASN A 86 -5.68 -5.14 7.26
C ASN A 86 -5.55 -3.73 6.66
N ASN A 87 -6.26 -2.74 7.21
CA ASN A 87 -6.07 -1.33 6.84
C ASN A 87 -4.72 -0.79 7.32
N LYS A 88 -4.22 -1.27 8.47
CA LYS A 88 -2.95 -0.89 9.09
C LYS A 88 -1.74 -1.68 8.62
N ASP A 89 -1.90 -2.94 8.20
CA ASP A 89 -0.98 -3.91 7.60
C ASP A 89 -1.00 -3.81 6.07
N LYS A 90 -1.91 -3.00 5.54
CA LYS A 90 -1.57 -2.09 4.44
C LYS A 90 -0.51 -1.04 4.84
N LYS A 91 0.16 -1.15 6.00
CA LYS A 91 1.63 -1.12 6.09
C LYS A 91 2.16 -2.28 5.26
N MET A 92 2.04 -2.08 3.97
CA MET A 92 2.46 -2.92 2.88
C MET A 92 3.62 -3.87 3.21
N ASN A 93 3.34 -5.16 3.30
CA ASN A 93 4.31 -6.19 2.92
C ASN A 93 4.49 -6.19 1.38
N LEU A 94 4.81 -5.02 0.80
CA LEU A 94 5.13 -4.87 -0.63
C LEU A 94 6.25 -5.81 -1.03
N PHE A 95 7.26 -5.86 -0.16
CA PHE A 95 8.40 -6.73 -0.30
C PHE A 95 8.07 -7.98 0.49
N LYS A 96 7.74 -9.07 -0.22
CA LYS A 96 7.56 -10.36 0.42
C LYS A 96 8.91 -10.75 1.02
N ASP A 97 8.89 -11.15 2.28
CA ASP A 97 9.99 -11.84 2.97
C ASP A 97 11.08 -10.93 3.57
N SER A 98 11.71 -11.39 4.66
CA SER A 98 12.82 -10.73 5.36
C SER A 98 14.14 -10.68 4.55
N LYS A 99 14.05 -10.89 3.23
CA LYS A 99 15.17 -11.13 2.31
C LYS A 99 15.60 -9.90 1.52
N LEU A 100 14.80 -8.83 1.52
CA LEU A 100 15.14 -7.55 0.92
C LEU A 100 15.48 -6.54 2.03
N LEU A 101 16.63 -5.90 1.92
CA LEU A 101 17.01 -4.81 2.83
C LEU A 101 16.75 -3.50 2.11
N TYR A 102 15.99 -2.61 2.74
CA TYR A 102 15.63 -1.33 2.17
C TYR A 102 15.52 -0.26 3.27
N GLU A 103 15.77 0.97 2.87
CA GLU A 103 15.64 2.16 3.70
C GLU A 103 14.77 3.16 2.95
N GLY A 104 13.55 3.38 3.45
CA GLY A 104 12.61 4.34 2.88
C GLY A 104 12.69 5.69 3.61
N ARG A 105 12.61 6.79 2.87
CA ARG A 105 12.47 8.13 3.44
C ARG A 105 11.00 8.33 3.82
N GLU A 106 10.69 8.67 5.07
CA GLU A 106 9.29 8.93 5.46
C GLU A 106 8.64 10.00 4.57
N SER A 107 7.46 9.68 4.05
CA SER A 107 6.68 10.59 3.22
C SER A 107 5.86 11.54 4.08
N GLN A 108 5.61 12.74 3.54
CA GLN A 108 4.65 13.72 4.06
C GLN A 108 3.55 14.02 3.02
N LEU A 109 3.49 13.24 1.94
CA LEU A 109 2.56 13.43 0.84
C LEU A 109 1.18 12.90 1.21
N SER A 110 0.15 13.63 0.81
CA SER A 110 -1.22 13.14 0.82
C SER A 110 -1.58 12.42 -0.48
N GLU A 111 -2.61 11.57 -0.42
CA GLU A 111 -3.10 10.86 -1.59
C GLU A 111 -3.62 11.83 -2.67
N GLU A 112 -4.26 12.92 -2.24
CA GLU A 112 -4.76 13.96 -3.13
C GLU A 112 -3.62 14.64 -3.90
N GLU A 113 -2.54 15.03 -3.21
CA GLU A 113 -1.36 15.63 -3.85
C GLU A 113 -0.72 14.67 -4.86
N ILE A 114 -0.56 13.40 -4.50
CA ILE A 114 0.01 12.38 -5.38
C ILE A 114 -0.82 12.24 -6.66
N ARG A 115 -2.15 12.07 -6.51
CA ARG A 115 -3.05 11.87 -7.66
C ARG A 115 -3.12 13.09 -8.55
N GLN A 116 -3.21 14.29 -7.98
CA GLN A 116 -3.27 15.53 -8.74
C GLN A 116 -1.97 15.79 -9.52
N LEU A 117 -0.82 15.69 -8.86
CA LEU A 117 0.47 15.98 -9.48
C LEU A 117 0.88 14.95 -10.53
N LEU A 118 0.47 13.68 -10.36
CA LEU A 118 0.76 12.63 -11.33
C LEU A 118 -0.32 12.44 -12.40
N GLY A 119 -1.48 13.08 -12.28
CA GLY A 119 -2.60 12.95 -13.21
C GLY A 119 -3.30 11.59 -13.15
N ILE A 120 -3.38 10.98 -11.95
CA ILE A 120 -3.93 9.64 -11.77
C ILE A 120 -5.43 9.70 -11.51
N ASN A 121 -6.20 9.06 -12.39
CA ASN A 121 -7.67 9.05 -12.35
C ASN A 121 -8.29 7.64 -12.26
N CYS A 122 -7.48 6.63 -11.89
CA CYS A 122 -7.93 5.26 -11.76
C CYS A 122 -7.35 4.57 -10.52
N ASP A 123 -7.83 3.35 -10.27
CA ASP A 123 -7.45 2.56 -9.09
C ASP A 123 -6.38 1.49 -9.36
N LYS A 124 -5.94 1.34 -10.61
CA LYS A 124 -5.03 0.26 -11.03
C LYS A 124 -3.65 0.33 -10.38
N ILE A 125 -3.26 1.52 -9.92
CA ILE A 125 -1.95 1.79 -9.31
C ILE A 125 -2.10 2.22 -7.84
N ASN A 126 -3.18 1.85 -7.17
CA ASN A 126 -3.41 2.24 -5.76
C ASN A 126 -2.33 1.74 -4.80
N ASN A 127 -1.67 0.62 -5.10
CA ASN A 127 -0.56 0.15 -4.28
C ASN A 127 0.73 0.95 -4.56
N PHE A 128 0.93 1.42 -5.79
CA PHE A 128 1.97 2.41 -6.06
C PHE A 128 1.76 3.70 -5.26
N ILE A 129 0.52 4.21 -5.19
CA ILE A 129 0.20 5.39 -4.39
C ILE A 129 0.45 5.13 -2.90
N GLN A 130 0.00 3.98 -2.37
CA GLN A 130 0.23 3.61 -0.97
C GLN A 130 1.72 3.57 -0.62
N LEU A 131 2.60 3.12 -1.53
CA LEU A 131 4.05 3.19 -1.33
C LEU A 131 4.47 4.63 -1.03
N TYR A 132 4.06 5.59 -1.88
CA TYR A 132 4.45 7.00 -1.76
C TYR A 132 3.74 7.76 -0.64
N LEU A 133 2.67 7.21 -0.05
CA LEU A 133 2.12 7.69 1.22
C LEU A 133 3.00 7.32 2.42
N ILE A 134 3.78 6.25 2.31
CA ILE A 134 4.65 5.77 3.39
C ILE A 134 6.08 6.25 3.17
N TYR A 135 6.60 6.11 1.95
CA TYR A 135 7.99 6.35 1.59
C TYR A 135 8.12 7.28 0.37
N ASP A 136 8.80 8.41 0.56
CA ASP A 136 9.22 9.32 -0.50
C ASP A 136 10.57 8.88 -1.09
N GLY A 137 10.53 7.76 -1.80
CA GLY A 137 11.70 7.08 -2.34
C GLY A 137 12.29 6.04 -1.38
N ILE A 138 12.97 5.07 -1.96
CA ILE A 138 13.53 3.91 -1.27
C ILE A 138 14.95 3.66 -1.77
N PHE A 139 15.88 3.50 -0.84
CA PHE A 139 17.23 3.06 -1.12
C PHE A 139 17.39 1.59 -0.76
N PHE A 140 18.14 0.83 -1.58
CA PHE A 140 18.48 -0.56 -1.30
C PHE A 140 19.97 -0.66 -0.92
N PRO A 141 20.32 -0.79 0.39
CA PRO A 141 21.72 -0.87 0.83
C PRO A 141 22.49 -2.07 0.29
N LYS A 142 21.76 -3.12 -0.11
CA LYS A 142 22.27 -4.23 -0.90
C LYS A 142 21.59 -4.18 -2.27
N GLN A 143 22.32 -4.58 -3.31
CA GLN A 143 21.80 -4.64 -4.66
C GLN A 143 20.48 -5.43 -4.68
N ALA A 144 19.40 -4.78 -5.08
CA ALA A 144 18.10 -5.42 -5.23
C ALA A 144 17.96 -5.94 -6.66
N MET A 145 17.43 -7.15 -6.79
CA MET A 145 17.19 -7.80 -8.06
C MET A 145 15.73 -8.17 -8.16
N MET A 146 15.14 -7.79 -9.27
CA MET A 146 13.81 -8.24 -9.69
C MET A 146 13.95 -9.51 -10.53
N PHE A 147 13.07 -10.48 -10.30
CA PHE A 147 13.07 -11.74 -11.03
C PHE A 147 11.78 -11.91 -11.83
N ARG A 148 11.89 -12.15 -13.13
CA ARG A 148 10.72 -12.28 -14.03
C ARG A 148 10.08 -13.65 -13.95
N HIS A 149 10.84 -14.69 -13.59
CA HIS A 149 10.35 -16.05 -13.48
C HIS A 149 9.30 -16.25 -12.40
N THR A 150 9.13 -15.30 -11.48
CA THR A 150 8.07 -15.37 -10.45
C THR A 150 6.66 -15.24 -11.04
N PHE A 151 6.51 -14.68 -12.24
CA PHE A 151 5.21 -14.50 -12.91
C PHE A 151 5.21 -14.78 -14.42
N TYR A 152 6.38 -14.93 -15.06
CA TYR A 152 6.50 -15.34 -16.46
C TYR A 152 7.28 -16.64 -16.61
N THR A 153 7.00 -17.39 -17.69
CA THR A 153 7.85 -18.52 -18.09
C THR A 153 9.06 -17.97 -18.84
N ILE A 154 10.27 -18.22 -18.33
CA ILE A 154 11.52 -17.73 -18.93
C ILE A 154 12.17 -18.84 -19.76
N THR A 155 12.47 -18.56 -21.03
CA THR A 155 13.18 -19.52 -21.90
C THR A 155 14.69 -19.35 -21.79
N LYS A 156 15.44 -20.38 -22.20
CA LYS A 156 16.91 -20.34 -22.13
C LYS A 156 17.46 -19.25 -23.05
N GLY A 157 18.13 -18.25 -22.47
CA GLY A 157 18.69 -17.11 -23.19
C GLY A 157 17.91 -15.81 -22.96
N ASP A 158 16.70 -15.88 -22.42
CA ASP A 158 15.94 -14.71 -22.00
C ASP A 158 16.50 -14.12 -20.70
N TRP A 159 16.33 -12.80 -20.56
CA TRP A 159 16.70 -12.09 -19.35
C TRP A 159 15.66 -12.32 -18.28
N ASP A 160 16.07 -12.91 -17.17
CA ASP A 160 15.20 -13.11 -16.00
C ASP A 160 15.35 -11.99 -14.97
N LYS A 161 16.54 -11.42 -14.88
CA LYS A 161 16.97 -10.60 -13.75
C LYS A 161 17.08 -9.15 -14.17
N ILE A 162 16.55 -8.24 -13.35
CA ILE A 162 16.64 -6.80 -13.56
C ILE A 162 17.16 -6.16 -12.29
N GLU A 163 18.22 -5.37 -12.42
CA GLU A 163 18.80 -4.65 -11.29
C GLU A 163 17.92 -3.47 -10.92
N ILE A 164 17.70 -3.27 -9.62
CA ILE A 164 16.97 -2.13 -9.08
C ILE A 164 17.90 -1.43 -8.08
N GLY A 165 18.33 -0.22 -8.41
CA GLY A 165 19.20 0.58 -7.57
C GLY A 165 18.44 1.29 -6.45
N PHE A 166 17.33 1.95 -6.79
CA PHE A 166 16.51 2.71 -5.85
C PHE A 166 15.15 3.04 -6.45
N PHE A 167 14.20 3.40 -5.58
CA PHE A 167 12.97 4.07 -5.98
C PHE A 167 13.16 5.58 -5.85
N LEU A 168 12.73 6.31 -6.89
CA LEU A 168 12.86 7.75 -7.02
C LEU A 168 12.06 8.47 -5.93
N LYS A 169 12.57 9.62 -5.49
CA LYS A 169 11.78 10.57 -4.69
C LYS A 169 10.69 11.17 -5.56
N PHE A 170 9.57 11.49 -4.95
CA PHE A 170 8.41 12.03 -5.65
C PHE A 170 8.73 13.33 -6.40
N ASP A 171 9.51 14.23 -5.79
CA ASP A 171 9.95 15.47 -6.47
C ASP A 171 10.78 15.19 -7.72
N ASP A 172 11.63 14.15 -7.71
CA ASP A 172 12.42 13.75 -8.86
C ASP A 172 11.53 13.16 -9.97
N ILE A 173 10.48 12.41 -9.60
CA ILE A 173 9.46 11.93 -10.56
C ILE A 173 8.78 13.11 -11.25
N ILE A 174 8.29 14.09 -10.48
CA ILE A 174 7.61 15.27 -11.02
C ILE A 174 8.55 16.10 -11.89
N LYS A 175 9.79 16.32 -11.43
CA LYS A 175 10.79 17.08 -12.18
C LYS A 175 11.13 16.41 -13.50
N THR A 176 11.36 15.10 -13.51
CA THR A 176 11.66 14.34 -14.73
C THR A 176 10.51 14.41 -15.72
N ARG A 177 9.27 14.21 -15.27
CA ARG A 177 8.09 14.32 -16.14
C ARG A 177 7.92 15.72 -16.72
N LYS A 178 8.08 16.77 -15.90
CA LYS A 178 8.00 18.17 -16.37
C LYS A 178 9.06 18.48 -17.42
N LEU A 179 10.31 18.12 -17.18
CA LEU A 179 11.42 18.37 -18.12
C LEU A 179 11.20 17.65 -19.46
N GLN A 180 10.67 16.43 -19.44
CA GLN A 180 10.40 15.69 -20.67
C GLN A 180 9.27 16.32 -21.50
N ILE A 181 8.21 16.82 -20.84
CA ILE A 181 7.12 17.56 -21.49
C ILE A 181 7.62 18.91 -22.06
N GLU A 182 8.39 19.67 -21.27
CA GLU A 182 8.88 21.00 -21.67
C GLU A 182 9.88 20.94 -22.84
N ASN A 183 10.69 19.88 -22.89
CA ASN A 183 11.67 19.68 -23.96
C ASN A 183 11.07 19.10 -25.25
N ASN A 184 9.76 18.80 -25.28
CA ASN A 184 9.02 18.31 -26.44
C ASN A 184 9.74 17.17 -27.16
N THR A 185 10.27 16.22 -26.38
CA THR A 185 11.17 15.16 -26.85
C THR A 185 10.47 14.08 -27.68
N GLY A 186 9.16 14.25 -27.96
CA GLY A 186 8.30 13.22 -28.53
C GLY A 186 7.78 12.21 -27.51
N LEU A 187 8.16 12.34 -26.22
CA LEU A 187 7.69 11.51 -25.11
C LEU A 187 6.46 12.05 -24.38
N ASP A 188 5.83 13.12 -24.88
CA ASP A 188 4.68 13.75 -24.22
C ASP A 188 3.55 12.76 -23.92
N TYR A 189 3.22 11.87 -24.87
CA TYR A 189 2.21 10.84 -24.63
C TYR A 189 2.69 9.78 -23.63
N PHE A 190 3.97 9.39 -23.70
CA PHE A 190 4.53 8.38 -22.80
C PHE A 190 4.54 8.88 -21.36
N THR A 191 4.98 10.12 -21.13
CA THR A 191 4.98 10.75 -19.80
C THR A 191 3.58 11.04 -19.26
N GLN A 192 2.55 11.11 -20.10
CA GLN A 192 1.15 11.22 -19.67
C GLN A 192 0.55 9.86 -19.27
N THR A 193 1.05 8.77 -19.85
CA THR A 193 0.51 7.41 -19.64
C THR A 193 1.34 6.58 -18.68
N HIS A 194 2.59 6.97 -18.43
CA HIS A 194 3.54 6.24 -17.59
C HIS A 194 4.19 7.17 -16.56
N ILE A 195 4.55 6.60 -15.41
CA ILE A 195 5.24 7.28 -14.31
C ILE A 195 6.59 6.60 -14.09
N PRO A 196 7.73 7.30 -14.17
CA PRO A 196 9.01 6.73 -13.78
C PRO A 196 9.05 6.66 -12.26
N PHE A 197 9.52 5.55 -11.69
CA PHE A 197 9.56 5.41 -10.24
C PHE A 197 10.79 4.72 -9.69
N ALA A 198 11.58 4.04 -10.51
CA ALA A 198 12.83 3.42 -10.08
C ALA A 198 13.91 3.55 -11.15
N ASP A 199 15.15 3.34 -10.76
CA ASP A 199 16.33 3.36 -11.62
C ASP A 199 17.24 2.19 -11.24
N ASP A 200 17.94 1.62 -12.21
CA ASP A 200 18.87 0.51 -12.02
C ASP A 200 20.24 0.94 -11.44
N GLY A 201 20.49 2.24 -11.31
CA GLY A 201 21.76 2.83 -10.89
C GLY A 201 22.72 3.11 -12.05
N PHE A 202 22.35 2.73 -13.28
CA PHE A 202 23.13 2.92 -14.51
C PHE A 202 22.40 3.80 -15.53
N GLY A 203 21.25 4.38 -15.16
CA GLY A 203 20.50 5.32 -15.99
C GLY A 203 19.41 4.67 -16.83
N ASN A 204 19.05 3.41 -16.58
CA ASN A 204 17.81 2.83 -17.11
C ASN A 204 16.70 2.95 -16.07
N ASP A 205 15.59 3.54 -16.49
CA ASP A 205 14.47 3.84 -15.61
C ASP A 205 13.34 2.81 -15.75
N ILE A 206 12.65 2.60 -14.65
CA ILE A 206 11.52 1.69 -14.52
C ILE A 206 10.25 2.52 -14.35
N TRP A 207 9.26 2.18 -15.16
CA TRP A 207 8.03 2.91 -15.35
C TRP A 207 6.82 2.05 -15.02
N ILE A 208 5.78 2.68 -14.48
CA ILE A 208 4.46 2.09 -14.30
C ILE A 208 3.47 2.73 -15.27
N GLU A 209 2.76 1.91 -16.05
CA GLU A 209 1.65 2.37 -16.90
C GLU A 209 0.42 2.65 -16.03
N ILE A 210 -0.12 3.86 -16.10
CA ILE A 210 -1.20 4.33 -15.22
C ILE A 210 -2.48 3.51 -15.41
N SER A 211 -2.86 3.24 -16.66
CA SER A 211 -4.14 2.63 -17.04
C SER A 211 -4.23 1.14 -16.71
N THR A 212 -3.10 0.43 -16.65
CA THR A 212 -3.03 -1.02 -16.48
C THR A 212 -2.31 -1.44 -15.19
N GLY A 213 -1.37 -0.62 -14.71
CA GLY A 213 -0.44 -0.94 -13.65
C GLY A 213 0.78 -1.75 -14.10
N VAL A 214 0.92 -2.06 -15.39
CA VAL A 214 2.04 -2.84 -15.94
C VAL A 214 3.36 -2.12 -15.72
N ILE A 215 4.39 -2.88 -15.33
CA ILE A 215 5.74 -2.35 -15.08
C ILE A 215 6.62 -2.62 -16.30
N LYS A 216 7.35 -1.58 -16.71
CA LYS A 216 8.24 -1.61 -17.85
C LYS A 216 9.60 -1.03 -17.48
N VAL A 217 10.67 -1.57 -18.04
CA VAL A 217 11.99 -0.92 -18.03
C VAL A 217 12.19 -0.21 -19.36
N PHE A 218 12.85 0.94 -19.34
CA PHE A 218 13.24 1.64 -20.55
C PHE A 218 14.76 1.75 -20.64
N TYR A 219 15.32 1.11 -21.68
CA TYR A 219 16.73 1.19 -22.01
C TYR A 219 16.96 2.36 -22.98
N HIS A 220 17.48 3.48 -22.46
CA HIS A 220 17.66 4.74 -23.21
C HIS A 220 18.65 4.65 -24.37
N GLU A 221 19.41 3.56 -24.47
CA GLU A 221 20.27 3.26 -25.62
C GLU A 221 19.48 2.95 -26.91
N TYR A 222 18.17 2.68 -26.79
CA TYR A 222 17.27 2.30 -27.88
C TYR A 222 16.10 3.28 -28.01
N SER A 223 15.36 3.20 -29.13
CA SER A 223 14.09 3.94 -29.27
C SER A 223 13.04 3.42 -28.29
N ILE A 224 11.95 4.15 -28.10
CA ILE A 224 10.86 3.70 -27.21
C ILE A 224 10.25 2.38 -27.70
N GLU A 225 10.12 2.18 -29.01
CA GLU A 225 9.54 0.94 -29.55
C GLU A 225 10.40 -0.29 -29.24
N GLU A 226 11.72 -0.12 -29.16
CA GLU A 226 12.67 -1.21 -28.98
C GLU A 226 13.13 -1.35 -27.52
N GLY A 227 13.32 -0.24 -26.83
CA GLY A 227 13.88 -0.16 -25.48
C GLY A 227 12.88 -0.31 -24.35
N LEU A 228 11.57 -0.20 -24.63
CA LEU A 228 10.52 -0.28 -23.62
C LEU A 228 10.02 -1.72 -23.45
N ILE A 229 10.53 -2.41 -22.43
CA ILE A 229 10.27 -3.83 -22.22
C ILE A 229 9.34 -4.02 -21.02
N THR A 230 8.30 -4.84 -21.16
CA THR A 230 7.44 -5.23 -20.03
C THR A 230 8.15 -6.23 -19.12
N VAL A 231 8.25 -5.88 -17.83
CA VAL A 231 9.03 -6.64 -16.85
C VAL A 231 8.18 -7.25 -15.77
N ALA A 232 7.05 -6.64 -15.37
CA ALA A 232 6.12 -7.18 -14.39
C ALA A 232 4.67 -6.88 -14.78
N PRO A 233 3.71 -7.74 -14.39
CA PRO A 233 2.30 -7.55 -14.73
C PRO A 233 1.65 -6.41 -13.94
N ASN A 234 2.10 -6.15 -12.71
CA ASN A 234 1.63 -5.07 -11.86
C ASN A 234 2.68 -4.70 -10.80
N PHE A 235 2.42 -3.62 -10.05
CA PHE A 235 3.31 -3.11 -9.02
C PHE A 235 3.54 -4.09 -7.85
N ASP A 236 2.52 -4.85 -7.44
CA ASP A 236 2.64 -5.78 -6.31
C ASP A 236 3.52 -6.97 -6.67
N ASP A 237 3.33 -7.53 -7.87
CA ASP A 237 4.15 -8.62 -8.39
C ASP A 237 5.59 -8.17 -8.59
N PHE A 238 5.79 -6.92 -9.04
CA PHE A 238 7.13 -6.31 -9.10
C PHE A 238 7.79 -6.27 -7.73
N CYS A 239 7.17 -5.63 -6.74
CA CYS A 239 7.76 -5.51 -5.39
C CYS A 239 7.93 -6.86 -4.70
N SER A 240 7.00 -7.80 -4.90
CA SER A 240 7.06 -9.15 -4.36
C SER A 240 8.19 -10.00 -4.95
N SER A 241 8.68 -9.64 -6.14
CA SER A 241 9.77 -10.34 -6.83
C SER A 241 11.15 -9.79 -6.48
N LEU A 242 11.25 -8.74 -5.66
CA LEU A 242 12.53 -8.14 -5.31
C LEU A 242 13.23 -8.95 -4.21
N GLU A 243 14.47 -9.31 -4.45
CA GLU A 243 15.34 -9.93 -3.44
C GLU A 243 16.72 -9.24 -3.40
N ASN A 244 17.39 -9.29 -2.25
CA ASN A 244 18.81 -8.91 -2.20
C ASN A 244 19.63 -9.89 -3.06
N TRP A 245 20.45 -9.36 -3.96
CA TRP A 245 21.41 -10.16 -4.69
C TRP A 245 22.39 -10.83 -3.73
N THR A 246 22.49 -12.15 -3.83
CA THR A 246 23.52 -12.94 -3.15
C THR A 246 24.31 -13.68 -4.22
N LEU A 247 25.62 -13.45 -4.26
CA LEU A 247 26.53 -14.29 -5.04
C LEU A 247 26.45 -15.70 -4.44
N LYS A 248 25.76 -16.62 -5.14
CA LYS A 248 25.82 -18.05 -4.86
C LYS A 248 26.95 -18.69 -5.65
#